data_AF-A0A2N3BZH4-F1
#
_entry.id   AF-A0A2N3BZH4-F1
#
_cell.length_a   1.000
_cell.length_b   1.000
_cell.length_c   1.000
_cell.angle_alpha   90.00
_cell.angle_beta   90.00
_cell.angle_gamma   90.00
#
_symmetry.space_group_name_H-M   'P 1'
#
loop_
_entity.id
_entity.type
_entity.pdbx_description
1 polymer ?
#
loop_
_entity_poly.entity_id
_entity_poly.type
_entity_poly.pdbx_seq_one_letter_code
_entity_poly.pdbx_strand_id
1 'polypeptide(L)'
;MIRVINLLLVLAVIGLSVGLYDIKYRAETADRHARQLEGRIAKEEEAIRVLRAEWSYLNQPERLQELAKRYTELTPLTAAQIGTFEDVPMPHMADEFYVPQRQPLGGYAGVSTGGSSVQ
;
A
#
# COMPACT_ATOMS: atom_id res chain seq x y z
N MET A 1 -20.45 0.70 -70.18
CA MET A 1 -20.48 -0.29 -69.07
C MET A 1 -19.08 -0.55 -68.51
N ILE A 2 -18.10 -1.01 -69.31
CA ILE A 2 -16.72 -1.28 -68.84
C ILE A 2 -16.02 -0.07 -68.21
N ARG A 3 -16.22 1.15 -68.74
CA ARG A 3 -15.62 2.37 -68.18
C ARG A 3 -16.06 2.67 -66.75
N VAL A 4 -17.30 2.35 -66.39
CA VAL A 4 -17.85 2.56 -65.03
C VAL A 4 -17.24 1.56 -64.05
N ILE A 5 -17.09 0.30 -64.47
CA ILE A 5 -16.43 -0.74 -63.67
C ILE A 5 -14.97 -0.38 -63.41
N ASN A 6 -14.23 0.11 -64.41
CA ASN A 6 -12.84 0.53 -64.21
C ASN A 6 -12.75 1.72 -63.23
N LEU A 7 -13.67 2.69 -63.33
CA LEU A 7 -13.74 3.81 -62.41
C LEU A 7 -14.01 3.37 -60.97
N LEU A 8 -14.92 2.42 -60.77
CA LEU A 8 -15.20 1.82 -59.46
C LEU A 8 -14.00 1.05 -58.92
N LEU A 9 -13.29 0.28 -59.76
CA LEU A 9 -12.07 -0.43 -59.35
C LEU A 9 -10.97 0.53 -58.91
N VAL A 10 -10.74 1.61 -59.65
CA VAL A 10 -9.76 2.64 -59.26
C VAL A 10 -10.15 3.28 -57.93
N LEU A 11 -11.42 3.64 -57.74
CA LEU A 11 -11.93 4.16 -56.47
C LEU A 11 -11.76 3.15 -55.32
N ALA A 12 -12.02 1.88 -55.56
CA ALA A 12 -11.83 0.82 -54.57
C ALA A 12 -10.35 0.69 -54.17
N VAL A 13 -9.42 0.72 -55.12
CA VAL A 13 -7.97 0.67 -54.85
C VAL A 13 -7.51 1.90 -54.06
N ILE A 14 -8.01 3.09 -54.39
CA ILE A 14 -7.70 4.31 -53.63
C ILE A 14 -8.24 4.19 -52.20
N GLY A 15 -9.48 3.74 -52.03
CA GLY A 15 -10.08 3.52 -50.71
C GLY A 15 -9.31 2.51 -49.87
N LEU A 16 -8.88 1.39 -50.46
CA LEU A 16 -8.05 0.39 -49.79
C LEU A 16 -6.68 0.96 -49.41
N SER A 17 -6.08 1.76 -50.29
CA SER A 17 -4.76 2.37 -50.03
C SER A 17 -4.82 3.37 -48.88
N VAL A 18 -5.88 4.18 -48.80
CA VAL A 18 -6.12 5.10 -47.67
C VAL A 18 -6.40 4.32 -46.39
N GLY A 19 -7.24 3.29 -46.43
CA GLY A 19 -7.53 2.44 -45.27
C GLY A 19 -6.29 1.73 -44.73
N LEU A 20 -5.43 1.21 -45.62
CA LEU A 20 -4.16 0.58 -45.25
C LEU A 20 -3.22 1.57 -44.58
N TYR A 21 -3.17 2.81 -45.08
CA TYR A 21 -2.36 3.86 -44.47
C TYR A 21 -2.83 4.20 -43.05
N ASP A 22 -4.15 4.30 -42.83
CA ASP A 22 -4.70 4.56 -41.49
C ASP A 22 -4.36 3.41 -40.51
N ILE A 23 -4.48 2.16 -40.96
CA ILE A 23 -4.11 0.98 -40.16
C ILE A 23 -2.62 1.00 -39.81
N LYS A 24 -1.75 1.27 -40.80
CA LYS A 24 -0.30 1.36 -40.58
C LYS A 24 0.03 2.46 -39.58
N TYR A 25 -0.58 3.63 -39.72
CA TYR A 25 -0.32 4.77 -38.86
C TYR A 25 -0.76 4.50 -37.42
N ARG A 26 -1.92 3.87 -37.21
CA ARG A 26 -2.39 3.45 -35.88
C ARG A 26 -1.43 2.46 -35.22
N ALA A 27 -0.97 1.46 -35.96
CA ALA A 27 0.01 0.50 -35.46
C ALA A 27 1.33 1.18 -35.04
N GLU A 28 1.80 2.12 -35.85
CA GLU A 28 3.04 2.86 -35.59
C GLU A 28 2.91 3.81 -34.38
N THR A 29 1.75 4.44 -34.20
CA THR A 29 1.50 5.26 -32.99
C THR A 29 1.50 4.41 -31.73
N ALA A 30 0.84 3.25 -31.73
CA ALA A 30 0.80 2.36 -30.58
C ALA A 30 2.20 1.82 -30.23
N ASP A 31 3.00 1.46 -31.23
CA ASP A 31 4.39 1.00 -31.03
C ASP A 31 5.26 2.11 -30.42
N ARG A 32 5.13 3.36 -30.88
CA ARG A 32 5.85 4.49 -30.29
C ARG A 32 5.50 4.72 -28.81
N HIS A 33 4.22 4.62 -28.46
CA HIS A 33 3.79 4.76 -27.06
C HIS A 33 4.33 3.63 -26.18
N ALA A 34 4.29 2.37 -26.66
CA ALA A 34 4.84 1.23 -25.95
C ALA A 34 6.34 1.41 -25.68
N ARG A 35 7.13 1.74 -26.71
CA ARG A 35 8.57 2.00 -26.56
C ARG A 35 8.88 3.16 -25.62
N GLN A 36 8.08 4.22 -25.66
CA GLN A 36 8.26 5.35 -24.74
C GLN A 36 8.00 4.92 -23.29
N LEU A 37 6.99 4.07 -23.05
CA LEU A 37 6.66 3.57 -21.73
C LEU A 37 7.74 2.61 -21.20
N GLU A 38 8.22 1.68 -22.03
CA GLU A 38 9.34 0.80 -21.70
C GLU A 38 10.59 1.59 -21.33
N GLY A 39 10.90 2.66 -22.08
CA GLY A 39 12.01 3.55 -21.77
C GLY A 39 11.86 4.31 -20.45
N ARG A 40 10.64 4.58 -19.99
CA ARG A 40 10.39 5.12 -18.64
C ARG A 40 10.58 4.04 -17.58
N ILE A 41 10.00 2.86 -17.77
CA ILE A 41 10.16 1.74 -16.83
C ILE A 41 11.64 1.44 -16.58
N ALA A 42 12.46 1.38 -17.63
CA ALA A 42 13.90 1.13 -17.49
C ALA A 42 14.63 2.20 -16.65
N LYS A 43 14.27 3.48 -16.80
CA LYS A 43 14.86 4.58 -16.01
C LYS A 43 14.46 4.50 -14.55
N GLU A 44 13.19 4.23 -14.29
CA GLU A 44 12.67 4.10 -12.94
C GLU A 44 13.28 2.89 -12.22
N GLU A 45 13.49 1.77 -12.94
CA GLU A 45 14.21 0.60 -12.41
C GLU A 45 15.67 0.91 -12.05
N GLU A 46 16.36 1.72 -12.85
CA GLU A 46 17.72 2.19 -12.55
C GLU A 46 17.74 3.02 -11.27
N ALA A 47 16.80 3.96 -11.11
CA ALA A 47 16.67 4.77 -9.90
C ALA A 47 16.39 3.91 -8.65
N ILE A 48 15.51 2.92 -8.75
CA ILE A 48 15.24 1.97 -7.66
C ILE A 48 16.49 1.17 -7.29
N ARG A 49 17.31 0.79 -8.28
CA ARG A 49 18.56 0.07 -8.04
C ARG A 49 19.53 0.88 -7.20
N VAL A 50 19.68 2.16 -7.53
CA VAL A 50 20.52 3.10 -6.76
C VAL A 50 19.96 3.27 -5.35
N LEU A 51 18.67 3.52 -5.20
CA LEU A 51 18.03 3.68 -3.89
C LEU A 51 18.17 2.41 -3.01
N ARG A 52 18.08 1.22 -3.61
CA ARG A 52 18.34 -0.04 -2.88
C ARG A 52 19.79 -0.17 -2.44
N ALA A 53 20.74 0.28 -3.25
CA ALA A 53 22.15 0.29 -2.88
C ALA A 53 22.41 1.26 -1.71
N GLU A 54 21.82 2.46 -1.76
CA GLU A 54 21.86 3.43 -0.67
C GLU A 54 21.20 2.88 0.60
N TRP A 55 20.03 2.25 0.48
CA TRP A 55 19.33 1.65 1.63
C TRP A 55 20.16 0.52 2.25
N SER A 56 20.79 -0.32 1.44
CA SER A 56 21.71 -1.36 1.91
C SER A 56 22.90 -0.76 2.66
N TYR A 57 23.45 0.35 2.16
CA TYR A 57 24.52 1.08 2.83
C TYR A 57 24.08 1.70 4.17
N LEU A 58 22.88 2.29 4.24
CA LEU A 58 22.36 2.87 5.48
C LEU A 58 21.99 1.81 6.52
N ASN A 59 21.52 0.63 6.09
CA ASN A 59 21.11 -0.45 6.98
C ASN A 59 22.25 -1.42 7.33
N GLN A 60 23.51 -1.03 7.12
CA GLN A 60 24.64 -1.87 7.55
C GLN A 60 24.58 -2.10 9.07
N PRO A 61 24.43 -3.36 9.52
CA PRO A 61 24.16 -3.67 10.92
C PRO A 61 25.31 -3.26 11.85
N GLU A 62 26.55 -3.28 11.34
CA GLU A 62 27.73 -2.81 12.07
C GLU A 62 27.64 -1.31 12.38
N ARG A 63 27.26 -0.48 11.40
CA ARG A 63 27.07 0.96 11.61
C ARG A 63 25.90 1.26 12.53
N LEU A 64 24.79 0.52 12.39
CA LEU A 64 23.64 0.64 13.28
C LEU A 64 23.98 0.24 14.72
N GLN A 65 24.78 -0.82 14.92
CA GLN A 65 25.28 -1.20 16.24
C GLN A 65 26.24 -0.15 16.83
N GLU A 66 27.12 0.43 16.00
CA GLU A 66 28.02 1.48 16.46
C GLU A 66 27.25 2.75 16.88
N LEU A 67 26.26 3.17 16.08
CA LEU A 67 25.39 4.29 16.42
C LEU A 67 24.57 4.00 17.69
N ALA A 68 24.00 2.80 17.79
CA ALA A 68 23.24 2.38 18.96
C ALA A 68 24.11 2.36 20.23
N LYS A 69 25.36 1.88 20.14
CA LYS A 69 26.31 1.92 21.26
C LYS A 69 26.75 3.33 21.65
N ARG A 70 26.85 4.25 20.68
CA ARG A 70 27.36 5.60 20.89
C ARG A 70 26.29 6.56 21.43
N TYR A 71 25.06 6.42 20.97
CA TYR A 71 23.98 7.37 21.27
C TYR A 71 22.85 6.79 22.12
N THR A 72 22.87 5.49 22.41
CA THR A 72 21.85 4.86 23.25
C THR A 72 22.51 3.98 24.31
N GLU A 73 22.00 4.02 25.54
CA GLU A 73 22.43 3.11 26.62
C GLU A 73 21.82 1.69 26.47
N LEU A 74 21.51 1.28 25.23
CA LEU A 74 20.93 -0.03 24.95
C LEU A 74 21.99 -1.11 25.20
N THR A 75 21.82 -1.86 26.28
CA THR A 75 22.59 -3.08 26.53
C THR A 75 22.13 -4.18 25.56
N PRO A 76 23.05 -5.05 25.10
CA PRO A 76 22.68 -6.19 24.27
C PRO A 76 21.64 -7.04 25.00
N LEU A 77 20.57 -7.40 24.28
CA LEU A 77 19.51 -8.26 24.79
C LEU A 77 20.12 -9.58 25.26
N THR A 78 20.24 -9.77 26.58
CA THR A 78 20.68 -11.06 27.14
C THR A 78 19.59 -12.10 26.96
N ALA A 79 19.95 -13.35 26.67
CA ALA A 79 19.00 -14.45 26.45
C ALA A 79 17.99 -14.63 27.61
N ALA A 80 18.36 -14.22 28.83
CA ALA A 80 17.47 -14.21 30.00
C ALA A 80 16.32 -13.18 29.94
N GLN A 81 16.36 -12.22 29.00
CA GLN A 81 15.29 -11.23 28.77
C GLN A 81 14.26 -11.72 27.74
N ILE A 82 14.53 -12.85 27.07
CA ILE A 82 13.58 -13.51 26.16
C ILE A 82 12.71 -14.43 27.03
N GLY A 83 11.63 -13.88 27.55
CA GLY A 83 10.59 -14.65 28.26
C GLY A 83 9.69 -15.40 27.29
N THR A 84 9.18 -16.54 27.75
CA THR A 84 8.09 -17.27 27.08
C THR A 84 6.77 -16.57 27.38
N PHE A 85 5.70 -16.81 26.63
CA PHE A 85 4.38 -16.21 26.89
C PHE A 85 3.89 -16.47 28.33
N GLU A 86 4.33 -17.55 28.95
CA GLU A 86 4.04 -17.93 30.34
C GLU A 86 4.76 -17.05 31.39
N ASP A 87 5.81 -16.33 31.01
CA ASP A 87 6.57 -15.41 31.88
C ASP A 87 5.95 -14.00 31.94
N VAL A 88 4.93 -13.73 31.11
CA VAL A 88 4.21 -12.46 31.10
C VAL A 88 3.17 -12.49 32.23
N PRO A 89 3.25 -11.58 33.23
CA PRO A 89 2.26 -11.52 34.29
C PRO A 89 0.88 -11.31 33.66
N MET A 90 -0.08 -12.19 33.99
CA MET A 90 -1.48 -11.93 33.62
C MET A 90 -1.89 -10.57 34.20
N PRO A 91 -2.51 -9.69 33.40
CA PRO A 91 -2.95 -8.38 33.87
C PRO A 91 -3.72 -8.53 35.18
N HIS A 92 -3.31 -7.81 36.21
CA HIS A 92 -4.05 -7.80 37.46
C HIS A 92 -5.44 -7.23 37.17
N MET A 93 -6.46 -8.09 37.21
CA MET A 93 -7.87 -7.70 37.03
C MET A 93 -8.38 -6.72 38.10
N ALA A 94 -7.54 -6.36 39.07
CA ALA A 94 -7.78 -5.32 40.06
C ALA A 94 -7.41 -3.90 39.55
N ASP A 95 -6.71 -3.78 38.42
CA ASP A 95 -6.38 -2.48 37.85
C ASP A 95 -7.63 -1.88 37.20
N GLU A 96 -7.97 -0.66 37.63
CA GLU A 96 -9.14 0.12 37.20
C GLU A 96 -9.27 0.26 35.67
N PHE A 97 -8.16 0.06 34.96
CA PHE A 97 -8.06 0.07 33.50
C PHE A 97 -8.80 -1.09 32.80
N TYR A 98 -9.02 -2.23 33.48
CA TYR A 98 -9.59 -3.44 32.88
C TYR A 98 -11.03 -3.75 33.30
N VAL A 99 -11.58 -3.02 34.28
CA VAL A 99 -12.99 -3.14 34.64
C VAL A 99 -13.77 -2.30 33.64
N PRO A 100 -14.62 -2.88 32.76
CA PRO A 100 -15.53 -2.08 31.98
C PRO A 100 -16.41 -1.33 32.99
N GLN A 101 -16.24 -0.01 33.07
CA GLN A 101 -17.14 0.86 33.83
C GLN A 101 -18.54 0.57 33.29
N ARG A 102 -19.28 -0.29 33.99
CA ARG A 102 -20.71 -0.46 33.77
C ARG A 102 -21.35 0.80 34.30
N GLN A 103 -21.25 1.89 33.55
CA GLN A 103 -22.10 3.04 33.72
C GLN A 103 -23.52 2.49 33.51
N PRO A 104 -24.37 2.41 34.56
CA PRO A 104 -25.75 2.04 34.33
C PRO A 104 -26.31 3.12 33.42
N LEU A 105 -26.64 2.73 32.19
CA LEU A 105 -27.36 3.59 31.25
C LEU A 105 -28.62 4.02 32.00
N GLY A 106 -28.68 5.30 32.38
CA GLY A 106 -29.65 5.86 33.32
C GLY A 106 -31.08 5.74 32.81
N GLY A 107 -31.66 4.55 32.98
CA GLY A 107 -33.05 4.27 32.69
C GLY A 107 -33.92 4.68 33.86
N TYR A 108 -34.98 5.44 33.57
CA TYR A 108 -35.95 5.98 34.52
C TYR A 108 -36.83 4.93 35.23
N ALA A 109 -36.44 3.65 35.21
CA ALA A 109 -37.23 2.53 35.73
C ALA A 109 -37.01 2.27 37.24
N GLY A 110 -36.61 3.29 38.00
CA GLY A 110 -36.37 3.17 39.45
C GLY A 110 -37.12 4.18 40.32
N VAL A 111 -37.90 5.09 39.75
CA VAL A 111 -38.74 6.01 40.55
C VAL A 111 -40.12 5.37 40.74
N SER A 112 -40.17 4.36 41.60
CA SER A 112 -41.43 3.95 42.24
C SER A 112 -41.37 4.32 43.72
N THR A 113 -42.01 5.44 43.98
CA THR A 113 -42.55 5.93 45.25
C THR A 113 -43.00 4.86 46.25
N GLY A 114 -42.69 5.08 47.52
CA GLY A 114 -43.36 4.48 48.69
C GLY A 114 -42.34 4.00 49.72
N GLY A 115 -42.25 4.49 50.95
CA GLY A 115 -43.06 5.42 51.71
C GLY A 115 -42.59 5.27 53.16
N SER A 116 -42.33 6.41 53.82
CA SER A 116 -42.43 6.63 55.27
C SER A 116 -42.18 5.46 56.25
N SER A 117 -41.13 5.58 57.05
CA SER A 117 -41.28 5.77 58.49
C SER A 117 -39.99 6.25 59.15
N VAL A 118 -40.07 7.46 59.66
CA VAL A 118 -39.25 8.02 60.74
C VAL A 118 -39.51 7.19 61.99
N GLN A 119 -38.47 6.62 62.61
CA GLN A 119 -38.08 6.87 64.00
C GLN A 119 -36.72 6.22 64.31
#